data_AF-A0A8T6BZV1-F1
#
_entry.id   AF-A0A8T6BZV1-F1
#
_cell.length_a   1.000
_cell.length_b   1.000
_cell.length_c   1.000
_cell.angle_alpha   90.00
_cell.angle_beta   90.00
_cell.angle_gamma   90.00
#
_symmetry.space_group_name_H-M   'P 1'
#
loop_
_entity.id
_entity.type
_entity.pdbx_description
1 polymer ?
#
loop_
_entity_poly.entity_id
_entity_poly.type
_entity_poly.pdbx_seq_one_letter_code
_entity_poly.pdbx_strand_id
1 'polypeptide(L)'
;GEENRGWYVGMTLLDFERSGIGTTAGQRKTLEGMTEELQNGPADERERYRLGLSDLVISNNVAKYLGYRIGHIQATGNVPNYEASVIKIFQSELGQKIYNYGIKMFGLSGQLIPEEPTAPWSGDMPEQYLLAVPSTIYSGTNEIQRNIIATRGLGLPRS
;
A
#
# COMPACT_ATOMS: atom_id res chain seq x y z
N GLY A 1 10.46 -1.90 29.73
CA GLY A 1 11.63 -2.71 29.32
C GLY A 1 12.84 -2.29 30.14
N GLU A 2 13.92 -3.06 30.07
CA GLU A 2 15.19 -2.73 30.75
C GLU A 2 15.85 -1.48 30.16
N GLU A 3 16.67 -0.80 30.96
CA GLU A 3 17.47 0.35 30.54
C GLU A 3 18.34 -0.01 29.32
N ASN A 4 18.49 0.91 28.35
CA ASN A 4 19.22 0.73 27.08
C ASN A 4 18.65 -0.34 26.11
N ARG A 5 17.46 -0.90 26.37
CA ARG A 5 16.79 -1.86 25.46
C ARG A 5 15.69 -1.25 24.59
N GLY A 6 15.53 0.08 24.61
CA GLY A 6 14.45 0.80 23.91
C GLY A 6 14.37 0.54 22.41
N TRP A 7 15.51 0.42 21.73
CA TRP A 7 15.54 0.10 20.29
C TRP A 7 14.90 -1.26 19.97
N TYR A 8 15.22 -2.30 20.76
CA TYR A 8 14.67 -3.63 20.56
C TYR A 8 13.17 -3.66 20.83
N VAL A 9 12.73 -2.97 21.89
CA VAL A 9 11.30 -2.83 22.20
C VAL A 9 10.57 -2.10 21.08
N GLY A 10 11.12 -0.99 20.57
CA GLY A 10 10.53 -0.23 19.47
C GLY A 10 10.44 -1.01 18.16
N MET A 11 11.48 -1.77 17.81
CA MET A 11 11.46 -2.64 16.63
C MET A 11 10.38 -3.73 16.75
N THR A 12 10.28 -4.38 17.91
CA THR A 12 9.23 -5.39 18.14
C THR A 12 7.84 -4.79 18.01
N LEU A 13 7.57 -3.63 18.63
CA LEU A 13 6.25 -2.97 18.54
C LEU A 13 5.91 -2.60 17.09
N LEU A 14 6.88 -2.03 16.35
CA LEU A 14 6.70 -1.72 14.94
C LEU A 14 6.40 -2.98 14.11
N ASP A 15 7.06 -4.09 14.36
CA ASP A 15 6.83 -5.34 13.63
C ASP A 15 5.48 -5.99 14.00
N PHE A 16 4.97 -5.74 15.22
CA PHE A 16 3.63 -6.19 15.65
C PHE A 16 2.48 -5.44 14.95
N GLU A 17 2.64 -4.15 14.66
CA GLU A 17 1.59 -3.34 14.01
C GLU A 17 1.53 -3.55 12.48
N ARG A 18 2.51 -4.24 11.89
CA ARG A 18 2.77 -4.29 10.44
C ARG A 18 2.10 -5.43 9.68
N SER A 19 0.89 -5.84 10.06
CA SER A 19 0.08 -6.70 9.17
C SER A 19 -0.32 -5.98 7.88
N GLY A 20 -0.28 -4.64 7.86
CA GLY A 20 -0.62 -3.81 6.71
C GLY A 20 -2.11 -3.88 6.33
N ILE A 21 -2.94 -4.58 7.11
CA ILE A 21 -4.34 -4.88 6.74
C ILE A 21 -5.15 -3.59 6.52
N GLY A 22 -4.93 -2.56 7.35
CA GLY A 22 -5.59 -1.26 7.20
C GLY A 22 -5.26 -0.59 5.86
N THR A 23 -3.99 -0.56 5.48
CA THR A 23 -3.54 -0.01 4.18
C THR A 23 -4.13 -0.78 3.00
N THR A 24 -4.10 -2.12 3.04
CA THR A 24 -4.72 -2.96 1.99
C THR A 24 -6.22 -2.72 1.89
N ALA A 25 -6.92 -2.55 3.02
CA ALA A 25 -8.35 -2.29 3.03
C ALA A 25 -8.69 -0.93 2.41
N GLY A 26 -7.90 0.11 2.73
CA GLY A 26 -8.04 1.43 2.11
C GLY A 26 -7.81 1.39 0.59
N GLN A 27 -6.71 0.76 0.16
CA GLN A 27 -6.40 0.57 -1.26
C GLN A 27 -7.48 -0.22 -2.00
N ARG A 28 -8.04 -1.26 -1.35
CA ARG A 28 -9.17 -2.03 -1.88
C ARG A 28 -10.39 -1.13 -2.11
N LYS A 29 -10.76 -0.30 -1.14
CA LYS A 29 -11.89 0.62 -1.26
C LYS A 29 -11.73 1.56 -2.46
N THR A 30 -10.52 2.10 -2.65
CA THR A 30 -10.21 2.94 -3.82
C THR A 30 -10.39 2.18 -5.13
N LEU A 31 -9.90 0.94 -5.21
CA LEU A 31 -10.02 0.10 -6.41
C LEU A 31 -11.47 -0.33 -6.71
N GLU A 32 -12.26 -0.58 -5.67
CA GLU A 32 -13.69 -0.86 -5.80
C GLU A 32 -14.42 0.36 -6.37
N GLY A 33 -14.10 1.57 -5.88
CA GLY A 33 -14.58 2.81 -6.49
C GLY A 33 -14.23 2.90 -7.98
N MET A 34 -12.95 2.68 -8.35
CA MET A 34 -12.51 2.72 -9.77
C MET A 34 -13.28 1.74 -10.63
N THR A 35 -13.57 0.58 -10.07
CA THR A 35 -14.32 -0.47 -10.76
C THR A 35 -15.76 -0.02 -11.01
N GLU A 36 -16.41 0.57 -10.01
CA GLU A 36 -17.78 1.10 -10.12
C GLU A 36 -17.86 2.23 -11.16
N GLU A 37 -16.89 3.14 -11.17
CA GLU A 37 -16.82 4.24 -12.15
C GLU A 37 -16.74 3.70 -13.58
N LEU A 38 -15.82 2.76 -13.85
CA LEU A 38 -15.70 2.16 -15.19
C LEU A 38 -16.92 1.31 -15.56
N GLN A 39 -17.61 0.72 -14.58
CA GLN A 39 -18.83 -0.06 -14.80
C GLN A 39 -20.06 0.79 -15.14
N ASN A 40 -20.11 2.02 -14.63
CA ASN A 40 -21.18 2.97 -14.91
C ASN A 40 -20.84 3.93 -16.07
N GLY A 41 -19.55 4.08 -16.36
CA GLY A 41 -19.03 4.95 -17.40
C GLY A 41 -19.05 4.37 -18.83
N PRO A 42 -18.56 5.17 -19.79
CA PRO A 42 -18.52 4.83 -21.21
C PRO A 42 -17.79 3.52 -21.50
N ALA A 43 -18.26 2.79 -22.52
CA ALA A 43 -17.69 1.49 -22.89
C ALA A 43 -16.24 1.58 -23.39
N ASP A 44 -15.86 2.68 -24.04
CA ASP A 44 -14.50 2.92 -24.53
C ASP A 44 -13.51 3.23 -23.40
N GLU A 45 -13.92 3.97 -22.37
CA GLU A 45 -13.11 4.15 -21.15
C GLU A 45 -12.92 2.84 -20.41
N ARG A 46 -13.99 2.05 -20.28
CA ARG A 46 -13.91 0.70 -19.69
C ARG A 46 -12.94 -0.19 -20.45
N GLU A 47 -13.00 -0.23 -21.78
CA GLU A 47 -12.08 -1.02 -22.58
C GLU A 47 -10.63 -0.55 -22.42
N ARG A 48 -10.43 0.76 -22.35
CA ARG A 48 -9.11 1.38 -22.16
C ARG A 48 -8.47 1.03 -20.81
N TYR A 49 -9.25 1.02 -19.73
CA TYR A 49 -8.71 0.95 -18.37
C TYR A 49 -8.93 -0.40 -17.65
N ARG A 50 -9.80 -1.28 -18.13
CA ARG A 50 -10.14 -2.53 -17.40
C ARG A 50 -8.95 -3.43 -17.09
N LEU A 51 -7.97 -3.54 -18.00
CA LEU A 51 -6.83 -4.45 -17.80
C LEU A 51 -5.86 -3.89 -16.76
N GLY A 52 -5.50 -2.60 -16.86
CA GLY A 52 -4.64 -1.97 -15.87
C GLY A 52 -5.28 -1.95 -14.48
N LEU A 53 -6.58 -1.70 -14.39
CA LEU A 53 -7.30 -1.80 -13.12
C LEU A 53 -7.31 -3.24 -12.57
N SER A 54 -7.48 -4.25 -13.44
CA SER A 54 -7.42 -5.67 -13.04
C SER A 54 -6.07 -6.03 -12.43
N ASP A 55 -4.96 -5.56 -13.01
CA ASP A 55 -3.62 -5.81 -12.46
C ASP A 55 -3.44 -5.21 -11.06
N LEU A 56 -4.01 -4.03 -10.81
CA LEU A 56 -3.98 -3.39 -9.50
C LEU A 56 -4.85 -4.14 -8.47
N VAL A 57 -6.03 -4.62 -8.88
CA VAL A 57 -6.90 -5.47 -8.04
C VAL A 57 -6.22 -6.78 -7.68
N ILE A 58 -5.54 -7.41 -8.65
CA ILE A 58 -4.74 -8.63 -8.41
C ILE A 58 -3.61 -8.31 -7.42
N SER A 59 -2.88 -7.23 -7.64
CA SER A 59 -1.79 -6.80 -6.75
C SER A 59 -2.29 -6.54 -5.33
N ASN A 60 -3.43 -5.87 -5.16
CA ASN A 60 -4.02 -5.64 -3.84
C ASN A 60 -4.45 -6.95 -3.16
N ASN A 61 -4.91 -7.95 -3.93
CA ASN A 61 -5.14 -9.29 -3.39
C ASN A 61 -3.85 -9.96 -2.92
N VAL A 62 -2.73 -9.78 -3.61
CA VAL A 62 -1.41 -10.23 -3.13
C VAL A 62 -1.06 -9.55 -1.80
N ALA A 63 -1.25 -8.22 -1.68
CA ALA A 63 -1.04 -7.50 -0.42
C ALA A 63 -1.88 -8.06 0.73
N LYS A 64 -3.16 -8.40 0.46
CA LYS A 64 -4.06 -9.04 1.43
C LYS A 64 -3.49 -10.36 1.95
N TYR A 65 -3.01 -11.24 1.07
CA TYR A 65 -2.46 -12.52 1.47
C TYR A 65 -1.11 -12.39 2.19
N LEU A 66 -0.28 -11.41 1.83
CA LEU A 66 0.92 -11.07 2.61
C LEU A 66 0.56 -10.64 4.03
N GLY A 67 -0.50 -9.83 4.20
CA GLY A 67 -1.00 -9.42 5.50
C GLY A 67 -1.54 -10.58 6.32
N TYR A 68 -2.27 -11.51 5.70
CA TYR A 68 -2.72 -12.74 6.36
C TYR A 68 -1.56 -13.65 6.77
N ARG A 69 -0.49 -13.74 5.97
CA ARG A 69 0.72 -14.48 6.35
C ARG A 69 1.33 -13.90 7.62
N ILE A 70 1.42 -12.58 7.74
CA ILE A 70 1.90 -11.92 8.96
C ILE A 70 0.98 -12.22 10.15
N GLY A 71 -0.34 -12.09 9.96
CA GLY A 71 -1.32 -12.41 11.00
C GLY A 71 -1.21 -13.87 11.47
N HIS A 72 -0.93 -14.81 10.56
CA HIS A 72 -0.68 -16.21 10.92
C HIS A 72 0.61 -16.39 11.74
N ILE A 73 1.72 -15.75 11.34
CA ILE A 73 2.99 -15.77 12.10
C ILE A 73 2.74 -15.29 13.53
N GLN A 74 2.04 -14.16 13.70
CA GLN A 74 1.68 -13.60 15.01
C GLN A 74 0.78 -14.54 15.82
N ALA A 75 -0.25 -15.12 15.18
CA ALA A 75 -1.18 -16.04 15.84
C ALA A 75 -0.50 -17.32 16.37
N THR A 76 0.63 -17.71 15.77
CA THR A 76 1.45 -18.85 16.23
C THR A 76 2.50 -18.47 17.28
N GLY A 77 2.47 -17.23 17.80
CA GLY A 77 3.38 -16.73 18.83
C GLY A 77 4.75 -16.29 18.31
N ASN A 78 4.93 -16.23 16.99
CA ASN A 78 6.17 -15.79 16.36
C ASN A 78 6.12 -14.29 16.02
N VAL A 79 7.29 -13.65 15.97
CA VAL A 79 7.41 -12.23 15.61
C VAL A 79 7.79 -12.12 14.13
N PRO A 80 6.98 -11.47 13.28
CA PRO A 80 7.33 -11.17 11.90
C PRO A 80 8.63 -10.36 11.82
N ASN A 81 9.46 -10.59 10.80
CA ASN A 81 10.70 -9.85 10.62
C ASN A 81 10.78 -9.28 9.20
N TYR A 82 11.46 -9.95 8.28
CA TYR A 82 11.56 -9.48 6.90
C TYR A 82 10.20 -9.49 6.19
N GLU A 83 9.23 -10.29 6.66
CA GLU A 83 7.86 -10.31 6.15
C GLU A 83 7.17 -8.94 6.29
N ALA A 84 7.39 -8.25 7.41
CA ALA A 84 6.88 -6.91 7.65
C ALA A 84 7.50 -5.89 6.67
N SER A 85 8.80 -6.06 6.34
CA SER A 85 9.48 -5.25 5.33
C SER A 85 8.95 -5.52 3.91
N VAL A 86 8.68 -6.79 3.58
CA VAL A 86 8.13 -7.17 2.27
C VAL A 86 6.78 -6.51 2.04
N ILE A 87 5.84 -6.64 2.99
CA ILE A 87 4.51 -6.07 2.80
C ILE A 87 4.54 -4.54 2.76
N LYS A 88 5.38 -3.89 3.58
CA LYS A 88 5.52 -2.43 3.59
C LYS A 88 5.92 -1.90 2.21
N ILE A 89 6.99 -2.45 1.62
CA ILE A 89 7.44 -2.04 0.29
C ILE A 89 6.32 -2.30 -0.72
N PHE A 90 5.76 -3.50 -0.71
CA PHE A 90 4.73 -3.90 -1.66
C PHE A 90 3.53 -2.94 -1.62
N GLN A 91 3.03 -2.59 -0.43
CA GLN A 91 1.89 -1.71 -0.26
C GLN A 91 2.18 -0.25 -0.62
N SER A 92 3.34 0.28 -0.24
CA SER A 92 3.71 1.67 -0.56
C SER A 92 3.87 1.88 -2.07
N GLU A 93 4.52 0.94 -2.75
CA GLU A 93 4.68 0.98 -4.21
C GLU A 93 3.35 0.71 -4.94
N LEU A 94 2.54 -0.22 -4.43
CA LEU A 94 1.20 -0.44 -4.94
C LEU A 94 0.34 0.82 -4.78
N GLY A 95 0.40 1.51 -3.64
CA GLY A 95 -0.30 2.77 -3.41
C GLY A 95 0.03 3.81 -4.47
N GLN A 96 1.32 4.04 -4.75
CA GLN A 96 1.73 4.93 -5.83
C GLN A 96 1.15 4.53 -7.18
N LYS A 97 1.19 3.23 -7.52
CA LYS A 97 0.59 2.73 -8.77
C LYS A 97 -0.91 2.97 -8.83
N ILE A 98 -1.64 2.67 -7.75
CA ILE A 98 -3.10 2.86 -7.66
C ILE A 98 -3.44 4.34 -7.87
N TYR A 99 -2.86 5.25 -7.09
CA TYR A 99 -3.24 6.66 -7.14
C TYR A 99 -2.76 7.34 -8.44
N ASN A 100 -1.58 6.96 -8.97
CA ASN A 100 -1.16 7.39 -10.32
C ASN A 100 -2.16 6.93 -11.39
N TYR A 101 -2.68 5.71 -11.26
CA TYR A 101 -3.66 5.16 -12.20
C TYR A 101 -5.01 5.89 -12.09
N GLY A 102 -5.46 6.17 -10.87
CA GLY A 102 -6.70 6.92 -10.60
C GLY A 102 -6.68 8.31 -11.21
N ILE A 103 -5.61 9.08 -10.98
CA ILE A 103 -5.44 10.41 -11.58
C ILE A 103 -5.51 10.33 -13.12
N LYS A 104 -4.88 9.32 -13.73
CA LYS A 104 -4.92 9.13 -15.19
C LYS A 104 -6.32 8.75 -15.69
N MET A 105 -7.03 7.90 -14.95
CA MET A 105 -8.38 7.45 -15.29
C MET A 105 -9.36 8.62 -15.32
N PHE A 106 -9.31 9.50 -14.31
CA PHE A 106 -10.18 10.69 -14.23
C PHE A 106 -9.73 11.86 -15.12
N GLY A 107 -8.50 11.84 -15.62
CA GLY A 107 -7.98 12.93 -16.44
C GLY A 107 -7.98 14.27 -15.68
N LEU A 108 -8.52 15.32 -16.29
CA LEU A 108 -8.52 16.67 -15.70
C LEU A 108 -9.32 16.76 -14.39
N SER A 109 -10.44 16.02 -14.29
CA SER A 109 -11.26 16.03 -13.06
C SER A 109 -10.56 15.33 -11.89
N GLY A 110 -9.54 14.51 -12.16
CA GLY A 110 -8.73 13.87 -11.13
C GLY A 110 -7.92 14.84 -10.28
N GLN A 111 -7.85 16.12 -10.65
CA GLN A 111 -7.17 17.17 -9.90
C GLN A 111 -8.10 17.96 -8.96
N LEU A 112 -9.41 17.72 -9.04
CA LEU A 112 -10.39 18.43 -8.23
C LEU A 112 -10.35 17.96 -6.78
N ILE A 113 -10.46 18.93 -5.87
CA ILE A 113 -10.39 18.76 -4.41
C ILE A 113 -11.79 18.75 -3.80
N PRO A 114 -11.96 18.35 -2.52
CA PRO A 114 -13.29 18.17 -1.92
C PRO A 114 -14.21 19.39 -1.94
N GLU A 115 -13.65 20.60 -2.01
CA GLU A 115 -14.38 21.85 -2.09
C GLU A 115 -15.05 22.10 -3.46
N GLU A 116 -14.64 21.38 -4.50
CA GLU A 116 -15.15 21.51 -5.86
C GLU A 116 -16.39 20.61 -6.07
N PRO A 117 -17.58 21.15 -6.38
CA PRO A 117 -18.82 20.36 -6.47
C PRO A 117 -18.82 19.28 -7.56
N THR A 118 -17.94 19.41 -8.55
CA THR A 118 -17.78 18.47 -9.66
C THR A 118 -16.65 17.46 -9.41
N ALA A 119 -16.05 17.46 -8.22
CA ALA A 119 -14.97 16.55 -7.89
C ALA A 119 -15.47 15.08 -7.86
N PRO A 120 -14.82 14.17 -8.61
CA PRO A 120 -15.13 12.76 -8.50
C PRO A 120 -14.72 12.25 -7.12
N TRP A 121 -15.52 11.34 -6.54
CA TRP A 121 -15.29 10.73 -5.22
C TRP A 121 -14.86 11.70 -4.13
N SER A 122 -15.64 12.77 -3.97
CA SER A 122 -15.40 13.78 -2.93
C SER A 122 -14.04 14.46 -3.02
N GLY A 123 -13.32 14.37 -4.16
CA GLY A 123 -12.03 15.04 -4.35
C GLY A 123 -10.87 14.45 -3.55
N ASP A 124 -10.95 13.19 -3.09
CA ASP A 124 -9.89 12.56 -2.27
C ASP A 124 -8.64 12.17 -3.09
N MET A 125 -8.77 12.00 -4.41
CA MET A 125 -7.71 11.47 -5.26
C MET A 125 -6.41 12.29 -5.27
N PRO A 126 -6.44 13.63 -5.43
CA PRO A 126 -5.25 14.47 -5.38
C PRO A 126 -4.47 14.30 -4.06
N GLU A 127 -5.17 14.28 -2.93
CA GLU A 127 -4.53 14.10 -1.63
C GLU A 127 -3.86 12.74 -1.54
N GLN A 128 -4.57 11.67 -1.90
CA GLN A 128 -4.01 10.31 -1.86
C GLN A 128 -2.81 10.14 -2.79
N TYR A 129 -2.85 10.75 -3.99
CA TYR A 129 -1.71 10.80 -4.90
C TYR A 129 -0.49 11.47 -4.25
N LEU A 130 -0.68 12.61 -3.58
CA LEU A 130 0.39 13.32 -2.90
C LEU A 130 0.93 12.53 -1.71
N LEU A 131 0.06 11.89 -0.92
CA LEU A 131 0.43 11.06 0.24
C LEU A 131 1.10 9.74 -0.15
N ALA A 132 0.88 9.26 -1.38
CA ALA A 132 1.55 8.07 -1.91
C ALA A 132 3.07 8.24 -2.01
N VAL A 133 3.54 9.45 -2.31
CA VAL A 133 4.97 9.77 -2.44
C VAL A 133 5.72 9.55 -1.11
N PRO A 134 5.38 10.25 -0.01
CA PRO A 134 6.08 10.09 1.26
C PRO A 134 5.87 8.70 1.89
N SER A 135 4.86 7.92 1.49
CA SER A 135 4.64 6.55 2.00
C SER A 135 5.81 5.59 1.75
N THR A 136 6.60 5.86 0.71
CA THR A 136 7.83 5.09 0.41
C THR A 136 9.01 5.47 1.31
N ILE A 137 8.89 6.57 2.06
CA ILE A 137 9.94 7.17 2.89
C ILE A 137 9.64 7.00 4.39
N TYR A 138 8.45 7.42 4.85
CA TYR A 138 8.13 7.36 6.27
C TYR A 138 7.98 5.91 6.77
N SER A 139 8.12 5.73 8.09
CA SER A 139 8.09 4.40 8.75
C SER A 139 9.16 3.42 8.20
N GLY A 140 10.30 3.97 7.77
CA GLY A 140 11.43 3.26 7.19
C GLY A 140 11.35 3.26 5.66
N THR A 141 12.36 3.85 5.02
CA THR A 141 12.40 4.00 3.56
C THR A 141 12.44 2.64 2.86
N ASN A 142 11.92 2.56 1.64
CA ASN A 142 11.89 1.30 0.90
C ASN A 142 13.31 0.73 0.66
N GLU A 143 14.35 1.57 0.58
CA GLU A 143 15.76 1.16 0.50
C GLU A 143 16.22 0.44 1.77
N ILE A 144 15.89 0.98 2.95
CA ILE A 144 16.21 0.33 4.22
C ILE A 144 15.44 -0.99 4.37
N GLN A 145 14.18 -1.01 3.95
CA GLN A 145 13.38 -2.24 3.98
C GLN A 145 13.95 -3.32 3.04
N ARG A 146 14.48 -2.95 1.86
CA ARG A 146 15.19 -3.89 0.97
C ARG A 146 16.45 -4.44 1.61
N ASN A 147 17.20 -3.62 2.34
CA ASN A 147 18.37 -4.08 3.10
C ASN A 147 17.97 -5.06 4.22
N ILE A 148 16.84 -4.84 4.88
CA ILE A 148 16.30 -5.79 5.88
C ILE A 148 15.96 -7.12 5.21
N ILE A 149 15.27 -7.10 4.06
CA ILE A 149 14.95 -8.31 3.30
C ILE A 149 16.22 -9.06 2.88
N ALA A 150 17.20 -8.34 2.31
CA ALA A 150 18.48 -8.93 1.90
C ALA A 150 19.21 -9.61 3.06
N THR A 151 19.35 -8.91 4.18
CA THR A 151 20.20 -9.37 5.29
C THR A 151 19.50 -10.35 6.21
N ARG A 152 18.26 -10.05 6.61
CA ARG A 152 17.49 -10.87 7.56
C ARG A 152 16.62 -11.94 6.89
N GLY A 153 16.14 -11.66 5.68
CA GLY A 153 15.32 -12.62 4.92
C GLY A 153 16.16 -13.60 4.11
N LEU A 154 17.17 -13.10 3.40
CA LEU A 154 18.01 -13.92 2.50
C LEU A 154 19.39 -14.28 3.08
N GLY A 155 19.74 -13.76 4.26
CA GLY A 155 21.03 -14.06 4.91
C GLY A 155 22.25 -13.47 4.20
N LEU A 156 22.07 -12.44 3.37
CA LEU A 156 23.18 -11.81 2.65
C LEU A 156 24.10 -11.04 3.62
N PRO A 157 25.42 -11.01 3.35
CA PRO A 157 26.39 -10.33 4.20
C PRO A 157 26.17 -8.81 4.21
N ARG A 158 26.53 -8.17 5.33
CA ARG A 158 26.64 -6.71 5.44
C ARG A 158 28.11 -6.32 5.31
N SER A 159 28.38 -5.31 4.48
CA SER A 159 29.67 -4.63 4.40
C SER A 159 29.99 -3.87 5.68
#